data_AF-A0A2N2AAC0-F1
#
_entry.id   AF-A0A2N2AAC0-F1
#
_cell.length_a   1.000
_cell.length_b   1.000
_cell.length_c   1.000
_cell.angle_alpha   90.00
_cell.angle_beta   90.00
_cell.angle_gamma   90.00
#
_symmetry.space_group_name_H-M   'P 1'
#
loop_
_entity.id
_entity.type
_entity.pdbx_description
1 polymer ?
#
loop_
_entity_poly.entity_id
_entity_poly.type
_entity_poly.pdbx_seq_one_letter_code
_entity_poly.pdbx_strand_id
1 'polypeptide(L)' 'MVRTSFGIGRLRAAMIEGDCETGTVACGQIAGLIKEIKPAKAIVDEIVEGAKTVIQNLR' A
#
# COMPACT_ATOMS: atom_id res chain seq x y z
N MET A 1 -18.75 -15.45 1.80
CA MET A 1 -18.14 -14.58 0.76
C MET A 1 -19.27 -13.94 -0.03
N VAL A 2 -19.51 -12.64 0.20
CA VAL A 2 -20.79 -11.95 -0.10
C VAL A 2 -21.01 -11.77 -1.61
N ARG A 3 -22.19 -12.17 -2.11
CA ARG A 3 -22.64 -12.16 -3.51
C ARG A 3 -23.57 -10.97 -3.83
N THR A 4 -23.23 -9.75 -3.46
CA THR A 4 -23.97 -8.55 -3.89
C THR A 4 -23.28 -7.92 -5.11
N SER A 5 -24.06 -7.41 -6.07
CA SER A 5 -23.57 -6.71 -7.28
C SER A 5 -22.61 -5.54 -7.00
N PHE A 6 -22.46 -5.13 -5.74
CA PHE A 6 -21.53 -4.11 -5.26
C PHE A 6 -20.08 -4.61 -5.08
N GLY A 7 -19.80 -5.92 -5.09
CA GLY A 7 -18.44 -6.44 -4.86
C GLY A 7 -17.68 -6.85 -6.12
N ILE A 8 -18.39 -7.19 -7.19
CA ILE A 8 -17.78 -7.71 -8.42
C ILE A 8 -17.14 -6.54 -9.20
N GLY A 9 -15.86 -6.66 -9.53
CA GLY A 9 -15.15 -5.69 -10.36
C GLY A 9 -14.70 -4.40 -9.65
N ARG A 10 -15.15 -4.12 -8.42
CA ARG A 10 -14.79 -2.89 -7.71
C ARG A 10 -13.31 -2.74 -7.37
N LEU A 11 -12.59 -3.85 -7.17
CA LEU A 11 -11.13 -3.83 -7.05
C LEU A 11 -10.45 -3.35 -8.35
N ARG A 12 -10.94 -3.81 -9.50
CA ARG A 12 -10.42 -3.38 -10.81
C ARG A 12 -10.74 -1.91 -11.06
N ALA A 13 -11.97 -1.49 -10.76
CA ALA A 13 -12.40 -0.09 -10.90
C ALA A 13 -11.47 0.87 -10.15
N ALA A 14 -11.11 0.57 -8.90
CA ALA A 14 -10.15 1.40 -8.15
C ALA A 14 -8.71 1.25 -8.64
N MET A 15 -8.19 0.02 -8.76
CA MET A 15 -6.76 -0.25 -8.95
C MET A 15 -6.26 -0.08 -10.39
N ILE A 16 -7.13 -0.27 -11.38
CA ILE A 16 -6.78 -0.21 -12.80
C ILE A 16 -7.41 1.01 -13.45
N GLU A 17 -8.69 1.30 -13.16
CA GLU A 17 -9.43 2.38 -13.81
C GLU A 17 -9.36 3.71 -13.05
N GLY A 18 -8.92 3.70 -11.78
CA GLY A 18 -8.72 4.91 -10.97
C GLY A 18 -9.97 5.45 -10.27
N ASP A 19 -11.06 4.66 -10.18
CA ASP A 19 -12.27 5.05 -9.43
C ASP A 19 -12.06 4.89 -7.92
N CYS A 20 -11.59 5.98 -7.29
CA CYS A 20 -11.38 6.05 -5.84
C CYS A 20 -12.65 6.40 -5.04
N GLU A 21 -13.74 6.80 -5.69
CA GLU A 21 -14.97 7.22 -5.00
C GLU A 21 -15.91 6.03 -4.77
N THR A 22 -16.07 5.17 -5.78
CA THR A 22 -17.02 4.05 -5.74
C THR A 22 -16.37 2.67 -5.89
N GLY A 23 -15.07 2.64 -6.22
CA GLY A 23 -14.24 1.43 -6.25
C GLY A 23 -13.74 1.00 -4.86
N THR A 24 -13.18 -0.20 -4.79
CA THR A 24 -12.58 -0.73 -3.55
C THR A 24 -11.09 -0.42 -3.52
N VAL A 25 -10.69 0.62 -2.77
CA VAL A 25 -9.29 0.97 -2.55
C VAL A 25 -8.68 0.10 -1.44
N ALA A 26 -8.20 -1.09 -1.80
CA ALA A 26 -7.56 -1.99 -0.86
C ALA A 26 -6.15 -1.49 -0.46
N CYS A 27 -6.01 -1.01 0.78
CA CYS A 27 -4.74 -0.62 1.38
C CYS A 27 -4.70 -0.95 2.88
N GLY A 28 -3.49 -1.06 3.45
CA GLY A 28 -3.29 -1.28 4.89
C GLY A 28 -3.35 0.03 5.68
N GLN A 29 -3.50 -0.06 7.01
CA GLN A 29 -3.60 1.10 7.90
C GLN A 29 -2.38 2.04 7.82
N ILE A 30 -1.19 1.49 7.50
CA ILE A 30 0.06 2.24 7.36
C ILE A 30 0.09 3.18 6.15
N ALA A 31 -0.90 3.12 5.23
CA ALA A 31 -0.92 3.90 4.00
C ALA A 31 -0.79 5.41 4.25
N GLY A 32 -1.32 5.92 5.37
CA GLY A 32 -1.19 7.32 5.76
C GLY A 32 0.24 7.80 6.03
N LEU A 33 1.20 6.88 6.24
CA LEU A 33 2.62 7.22 6.44
C LEU A 33 3.41 7.32 5.12
N ILE A 34 2.85 6.84 3.99
CA ILE A 34 3.51 6.92 2.69
C ILE A 34 3.33 8.33 2.12
N LYS A 35 4.43 9.07 1.97
CA LYS A 35 4.43 10.48 1.51
C LYS A 35 4.99 10.68 0.10
N GLU A 36 5.51 9.63 -0.51
CA GLU A 36 6.22 9.71 -1.79
C GLU A 36 6.13 8.39 -2.56
N ILE A 37 6.26 8.49 -3.88
CA ILE A 37 6.30 7.34 -4.80
C ILE A 37 7.77 7.03 -5.10
N LYS A 38 8.20 5.80 -4.84
CA LYS A 38 9.59 5.36 -5.03
C LYS A 38 9.69 4.18 -5.99
N PRO A 39 10.82 4.02 -6.72
CA PRO A 39 11.15 2.76 -7.38
C PRO A 39 11.21 1.62 -6.36
N ALA A 40 10.77 0.42 -6.77
CA ALA A 40 10.70 -0.74 -5.88
C ALA A 40 12.03 -1.05 -5.15
N LYS A 41 13.16 -0.91 -5.86
CA LYS A 41 14.50 -1.09 -5.28
C LYS A 41 14.77 -0.12 -4.13
N ALA A 42 14.43 1.16 -4.29
CA ALA A 42 14.66 2.17 -3.27
C ALA A 42 13.84 1.90 -2.00
N ILE A 43 12.60 1.43 -2.14
CA ILE A 43 11.74 1.04 -0.99
C ILE A 43 12.42 -0.07 -0.19
N VAL A 44 12.88 -1.14 -0.86
CA VAL A 44 13.52 -2.27 -0.19
C VAL A 44 14.83 -1.85 0.48
N ASP A 45 15.68 -1.10 -0.22
CA ASP A 45 16.96 -0.64 0.30
C ASP A 45 16.77 0.23 1.56
N GLU A 46 15.79 1.15 1.55
CA GLU A 46 15.47 2.01 2.69
C GLU A 46 14.94 1.25 3.90
N ILE A 47 14.05 0.27 3.69
CA ILE A 47 13.52 -0.58 4.77
C ILE A 47 14.67 -1.35 5.43
N VAL A 48 15.55 -1.96 4.61
CA VAL A 48 16.67 -2.76 5.11
C VAL A 48 17.69 -1.88 5.85
N GLU A 49 18.05 -0.73 5.29
CA GLU A 49 19.01 0.17 5.92
C GLU A 49 18.45 0.79 7.21
N GLY A 50 17.19 1.25 7.18
CA GLY A 50 16.49 1.74 8.37
C GLY A 50 16.44 0.69 9.49
N ALA A 51 16.21 -0.58 9.15
CA ALA A 51 16.26 -1.66 10.13
C ALA A 51 17.66 -1.81 10.77
N LYS A 52 18.74 -1.74 9.99
CA LYS A 52 20.12 -1.77 10.53
C LYS A 52 20.38 -0.62 11.49
N THR A 53 19.98 0.60 11.11
CA THR A 53 20.13 1.79 11.96
C THR A 53 19.39 1.62 13.28
N VAL A 54 18.14 1.14 13.25
CA VAL A 54 17.37 0.89 14.47
C VAL A 54 18.07 -0.15 15.35
N ILE A 55 18.52 -1.27 14.79
CA ILE A 55 19.21 -2.33 15.54
C ILE A 55 20.52 -1.82 16.16
N GLN A 56 21.28 -0.98 15.46
CA GLN A 56 22.50 -0.38 16.00
C GLN A 56 22.22 0.51 17.20
N ASN A 57 21.13 1.29 17.15
CA ASN A 57 20.72 2.19 18.24
C ASN A 57 20.09 1.48 19.45
N LEU A 58 19.80 0.18 19.34
CA LEU A 58 19.30 -0.65 20.45
C LEU A 58 20.42 -1.34 21.24
N ARG A 59 21.67 -1.26 20.77
CA ARG A 59 22.86 -1.79 21.46
C ARG A 59 23.43 -0.75 22.42
#